data_AF-A0A7C7TJR6-F1
#
_entry.id   AF-A0A7C7TJR6-F1
#
_cell.length_a   1.000
_cell.length_b   1.000
_cell.length_c   1.000
_cell.angle_alpha   90.00
_cell.angle_beta   90.00
_cell.angle_gamma   90.00
#
_symmetry.space_group_name_H-M   'P 1'
#
loop_
_entity.id
_entity.type
_entity.pdbx_description
1 polymer ?
#
loop_
_entity_poly.entity_id
_entity_poly.type
_entity_poly.pdbx_seq_one_letter_code
_entity_poly.pdbx_strand_id
1 'polypeptide(L)'
;MTALKVLGLIDNAGHPSEELELLVRVEGDDRRALLTRILERFYVPVFELDLARASKGQFHEAFRSFGTKEGVLTKCEAFFIRAAQAAGIELSKRILVGRHGSSKGRTTVAPTRHRPVTSSVAVAEKVPAQIPVEMVVQSDSLKLELADRILAKYPDFDPAWDPVVQAKWLEGMTRLYEGLSVAPADRNGGPGEA
;
A
#
# COMPACT_ATOMS: atom_id res chain seq x y z
N MET A 1 9.72 14.03 -15.35
CA MET A 1 10.98 14.02 -16.14
C MET A 1 12.17 13.39 -15.41
N THR A 2 12.39 13.63 -14.11
CA THR A 2 13.64 13.22 -13.40
C THR A 2 14.10 11.77 -13.65
N ALA A 3 13.20 10.79 -13.57
CA ALA A 3 13.55 9.38 -13.82
C ALA A 3 14.10 9.13 -15.25
N LEU A 4 13.62 9.85 -16.26
CA LEU A 4 14.13 9.72 -17.64
C LEU A 4 15.55 10.32 -17.77
N LYS A 5 15.85 11.42 -17.07
CA LYS A 5 17.23 11.96 -16.99
C LYS A 5 18.18 11.00 -16.29
N VAL A 6 17.73 10.44 -15.16
CA VAL A 6 18.52 9.48 -14.37
C VAL A 6 18.84 8.20 -15.16
N LEU A 7 17.88 7.68 -15.94
CA LEU A 7 18.08 6.52 -16.82
C LEU A 7 18.80 6.82 -18.14
N GLY A 8 19.23 8.07 -18.40
CA GLY A 8 19.87 8.45 -19.68
C GLY A 8 18.92 8.46 -20.90
N LEU A 9 17.61 8.44 -20.67
CA LEU A 9 16.57 8.41 -21.71
C LEU A 9 16.22 9.80 -22.26
N ILE A 10 16.53 10.86 -21.52
CA ILE A 10 16.55 12.24 -22.01
C ILE A 10 17.81 12.96 -21.52
N ASP A 11 18.34 13.89 -22.32
CA ASP A 11 19.55 14.65 -21.98
C ASP A 11 19.31 15.79 -20.97
N ASN A 12 20.35 16.60 -20.72
CA ASN A 12 20.24 17.74 -19.80
C ASN A 12 19.33 18.87 -20.32
N ALA A 13 19.20 19.06 -21.64
CA ALA A 13 18.31 20.04 -22.24
C ALA A 13 16.84 19.55 -22.34
N GLY A 14 16.62 18.24 -22.37
CA GLY A 14 15.31 17.59 -22.51
C GLY A 14 15.11 16.80 -23.80
N HIS A 15 16.12 16.65 -24.66
CA HIS A 15 16.03 15.87 -25.89
C HIS A 15 15.95 14.37 -25.60
N PRO A 16 15.17 13.58 -26.35
CA PRO A 16 15.14 12.12 -26.22
C PRO A 16 16.43 11.47 -26.72
N SER A 17 16.79 10.32 -26.13
CA SER A 17 17.81 9.43 -26.69
C SER A 17 17.20 8.42 -27.67
N GLU A 18 18.03 7.83 -28.52
CA GLU A 18 17.62 6.76 -29.45
C GLU A 18 17.00 5.55 -28.72
N GLU A 19 17.47 5.24 -27.50
CA GLU A 19 16.89 4.20 -26.64
C GLU A 19 15.44 4.53 -26.24
N LEU A 20 15.12 5.81 -25.98
CA LEU A 20 13.75 6.24 -25.67
C LEU A 20 12.86 6.25 -26.92
N GLU A 21 13.37 6.70 -28.07
CA GLU A 21 12.63 6.63 -29.34
C GLU A 21 12.31 5.18 -29.71
N LEU A 22 13.28 4.27 -29.59
CA LEU A 22 13.08 2.86 -29.83
C LEU A 22 12.02 2.29 -28.87
N LEU A 23 12.11 2.60 -27.58
CA LEU A 23 11.16 2.14 -26.55
C LEU A 23 9.73 2.69 -26.73
N VAL A 24 9.56 3.81 -27.44
CA VAL A 24 8.23 4.29 -27.87
C VAL A 24 7.72 3.52 -29.10
N ARG A 25 8.60 3.17 -30.05
CA ARG A 25 8.27 2.47 -31.30
C ARG A 25 8.03 0.97 -31.14
N VAL A 26 8.67 0.30 -30.18
CA VAL A 26 8.49 -1.15 -29.94
C VAL A 26 7.34 -1.44 -28.96
N GLU A 27 6.67 -2.57 -29.20
CA GLU A 27 5.58 -3.09 -28.37
C GLU A 27 5.88 -4.52 -27.88
N GLY A 28 4.93 -5.13 -27.16
CA GLY A 28 5.01 -6.53 -26.74
C GLY A 28 6.29 -6.87 -25.95
N ASP A 29 6.90 -8.00 -26.30
CA ASP A 29 8.08 -8.53 -25.62
C ASP A 29 9.40 -7.85 -26.02
N ASP A 30 9.51 -7.27 -27.22
CA ASP A 30 10.67 -6.45 -27.60
C ASP A 30 10.79 -5.21 -26.69
N ARG A 31 9.65 -4.60 -26.38
CA ARG A 31 9.56 -3.48 -25.42
C ARG A 31 9.98 -3.89 -24.01
N ARG A 32 9.63 -5.12 -23.59
CA ARG A 32 10.03 -5.69 -22.30
C ARG A 32 11.55 -5.92 -22.26
N ALA A 33 12.11 -6.59 -23.27
CA ALA A 33 13.53 -6.86 -23.37
C ALA A 33 14.38 -5.58 -23.35
N LEU A 34 13.95 -4.55 -24.09
CA LEU A 34 14.60 -3.23 -24.08
C LEU A 34 14.53 -2.55 -22.71
N LEU A 35 13.36 -2.59 -22.04
CA LEU A 35 13.21 -2.02 -20.70
C LEU A 35 14.02 -2.78 -19.65
N THR A 36 14.09 -4.11 -19.72
CA THR A 36 14.97 -4.95 -18.88
C THR A 36 16.42 -4.52 -19.04
N ARG A 37 16.94 -4.42 -20.27
CA ARG A 37 18.31 -3.97 -20.56
C ARG A 37 18.63 -2.58 -20.00
N ILE A 38 17.68 -1.63 -20.08
CA ILE A 38 17.82 -0.29 -19.49
C ILE A 38 17.90 -0.37 -17.96
N LEU A 39 17.07 -1.20 -17.33
CA LEU A 39 17.07 -1.39 -15.88
C LEU A 39 18.34 -2.08 -15.39
N GLU A 40 18.79 -3.15 -16.05
CA GLU A 40 20.03 -3.87 -15.73
C GLU A 40 21.24 -2.94 -15.78
N ARG A 41 21.36 -2.15 -16.86
CA ARG A 41 22.45 -1.18 -17.06
C ARG A 41 22.53 -0.12 -15.95
N PHE A 42 21.39 0.35 -15.44
CA PHE A 42 21.36 1.41 -14.42
C PHE A 42 21.42 0.86 -12.99
N TYR A 43 20.70 -0.23 -12.71
CA TYR A 43 20.51 -0.76 -11.37
C TYR A 43 21.44 -1.94 -11.02
N VAL A 44 22.68 -1.94 -11.50
CA VAL A 44 23.64 -3.05 -11.33
C VAL A 44 23.70 -3.62 -9.89
N PRO A 45 23.84 -2.82 -8.81
CA PRO A 45 23.87 -3.35 -7.43
C PRO A 45 22.57 -4.02 -6.96
N VAL A 46 21.46 -3.82 -7.68
CA VAL A 46 20.15 -4.44 -7.42
C VAL A 46 20.03 -5.78 -8.16
N PHE A 47 20.61 -5.88 -9.35
CA PHE A 47 20.66 -7.12 -10.14
C PHE A 47 21.77 -8.09 -9.71
N GLU A 48 22.75 -7.64 -8.92
CA GLU A 48 23.66 -8.51 -8.16
C GLU A 48 22.93 -9.38 -7.11
N LEU A 49 21.68 -9.04 -6.75
CA LEU A 49 20.82 -9.85 -5.90
C LEU A 49 19.90 -10.77 -6.73
N ASP A 50 19.67 -11.99 -6.23
CA ASP A 50 18.55 -12.84 -6.68
C ASP A 50 17.22 -12.17 -6.33
N LEU A 51 16.66 -11.39 -7.26
CA LEU A 51 15.43 -10.63 -7.06
C LEU A 51 14.20 -11.52 -6.84
N ALA A 52 14.20 -12.77 -7.29
CA ALA A 52 13.10 -13.71 -7.07
C ALA A 52 13.07 -14.24 -5.62
N ARG A 53 14.21 -14.30 -4.93
CA ARG A 53 14.33 -14.82 -3.55
C ARG A 53 14.66 -13.75 -2.49
N ALA A 54 15.22 -12.60 -2.89
CA ALA A 54 15.71 -11.57 -1.99
C ALA A 54 14.63 -11.05 -1.00
N SER A 55 15.07 -10.71 0.21
CA SER A 55 14.24 -10.07 1.22
C SER A 55 14.13 -8.57 1.00
N LYS A 56 13.08 -7.95 1.56
CA LYS A 56 12.89 -6.49 1.55
C LYS A 56 14.10 -5.74 2.12
N GLY A 57 14.77 -6.29 3.15
CA GLY A 57 15.95 -5.69 3.74
C GLY A 57 17.16 -5.66 2.79
N GLN A 58 17.46 -6.79 2.13
CA GLN A 58 18.55 -6.85 1.14
C GLN A 58 18.27 -5.92 -0.06
N PHE A 59 17.04 -5.91 -0.55
CA PHE A 59 16.62 -5.02 -1.64
C PHE A 59 16.77 -3.54 -1.26
N HIS A 60 16.31 -3.15 -0.07
CA HIS A 60 16.48 -1.79 0.44
C HIS A 60 17.96 -1.40 0.63
N GLU A 61 18.80 -2.31 1.12
CA GLU A 61 20.24 -2.08 1.28
C GLU A 61 20.95 -1.88 -0.07
N ALA A 62 20.60 -2.67 -1.09
CA ALA A 62 21.09 -2.46 -2.46
C ALA A 62 20.71 -1.07 -3.00
N PHE A 63 19.56 -0.52 -2.61
CA PHE A 63 19.16 0.84 -2.97
C PHE A 63 19.93 1.93 -2.20
N ARG A 64 20.49 1.65 -1.01
CA ARG A 64 21.34 2.61 -0.27
C ARG A 64 22.67 2.89 -0.97
N SER A 65 23.17 1.97 -1.80
CA SER A 65 24.41 2.16 -2.58
C SER A 65 24.36 3.38 -3.52
N PHE A 66 23.16 3.81 -3.94
CA PHE A 66 22.95 5.01 -4.77
C PHE A 66 23.01 6.33 -3.98
N GLY A 67 23.29 6.31 -2.67
CA GLY A 67 23.56 7.49 -1.86
C GLY A 67 22.38 8.45 -1.64
N THR A 68 21.13 8.00 -1.84
CA THR A 68 19.94 8.85 -1.69
C THR A 68 19.36 8.84 -0.27
N LYS A 69 18.67 9.92 0.11
CA LYS A 69 18.06 10.07 1.45
C LYS A 69 16.88 9.09 1.64
N GLU A 70 16.63 8.62 2.86
CA GLU A 70 15.60 7.62 3.18
C GLU A 70 14.20 7.91 2.60
N GLY A 71 13.73 9.16 2.69
CA GLY A 71 12.43 9.59 2.11
C GLY A 71 12.38 9.65 0.56
N VAL A 72 13.51 9.40 -0.09
CA VAL A 72 13.67 9.26 -1.55
C VAL A 72 13.88 7.79 -1.92
N LEU A 73 14.63 7.01 -1.13
CA LEU A 73 14.86 5.57 -1.33
C LEU A 73 13.54 4.81 -1.57
N THR A 74 12.56 4.98 -0.66
CA THR A 74 11.22 4.37 -0.78
C THR A 74 10.51 4.72 -2.10
N LYS A 75 10.80 5.89 -2.70
CA LYS A 75 10.23 6.31 -4.00
C LYS A 75 11.00 5.71 -5.18
N CYS A 76 12.32 5.57 -5.08
CA CYS A 76 13.13 4.84 -6.05
C CYS A 76 12.77 3.35 -6.08
N GLU A 77 12.56 2.72 -4.93
CA GLU A 77 12.01 1.36 -4.80
C GLU A 77 10.57 1.26 -5.34
N ALA A 78 9.72 2.26 -5.07
CA ALA A 78 8.36 2.33 -5.61
C ALA A 78 8.39 2.27 -7.14
N PHE A 79 9.27 3.08 -7.75
CA PHE A 79 9.50 3.17 -9.19
C PHE A 79 10.12 1.88 -9.79
N PHE A 80 11.25 1.41 -9.27
CA PHE A 80 11.96 0.24 -9.81
C PHE A 80 11.04 -0.97 -9.92
N ILE A 81 10.29 -1.28 -8.87
CA ILE A 81 9.40 -2.45 -8.85
C ILE A 81 8.25 -2.30 -9.86
N ARG A 82 7.80 -1.08 -10.16
CA ARG A 82 6.81 -0.84 -11.23
C ARG A 82 7.43 -0.98 -12.62
N ALA A 83 8.67 -0.54 -12.81
CA ALA A 83 9.40 -0.68 -14.06
C ALA A 83 9.75 -2.16 -14.34
N ALA A 84 10.24 -2.89 -13.34
CA ALA A 84 10.48 -4.33 -13.39
C ALA A 84 9.20 -5.13 -13.70
N GLN A 85 8.06 -4.78 -13.08
CA GLN A 85 6.75 -5.36 -13.42
C GLN A 85 6.34 -5.07 -14.87
N ALA A 86 6.61 -3.88 -15.40
CA ALA A 86 6.35 -3.55 -16.81
C ALA A 86 7.29 -4.29 -17.77
N ALA A 87 8.53 -4.54 -17.35
CA ALA A 87 9.55 -5.30 -18.08
C ALA A 87 9.35 -6.84 -18.00
N GLY A 88 8.46 -7.33 -17.14
CA GLY A 88 8.23 -8.76 -16.93
C GLY A 88 9.24 -9.46 -16.02
N ILE A 89 10.07 -8.70 -15.29
CA ILE A 89 11.09 -9.23 -14.37
C ILE A 89 10.39 -9.80 -13.11
N GLU A 90 10.72 -11.04 -12.74
CA GLU A 90 10.19 -11.67 -11.53
C GLU A 90 10.79 -11.06 -10.26
N LEU A 91 9.93 -10.80 -9.26
CA LEU A 91 10.29 -10.19 -7.99
C LEU A 91 9.70 -10.99 -6.83
N SER A 92 10.49 -11.16 -5.76
CA SER A 92 10.07 -11.92 -4.59
C SER A 92 8.80 -11.33 -3.97
N LYS A 93 7.90 -12.20 -3.51
CA LYS A 93 6.70 -11.80 -2.77
C LYS A 93 7.03 -10.94 -1.54
N ARG A 94 8.23 -11.09 -0.97
CA ARG A 94 8.72 -10.32 0.20
C ARG A 94 9.02 -8.87 -0.14
N ILE A 95 9.41 -8.58 -1.38
CA ILE A 95 9.67 -7.23 -1.92
C ILE A 95 8.36 -6.51 -2.30
N LEU A 96 7.32 -7.27 -2.66
CA LEU A 96 6.01 -6.74 -3.07
C LEU A 96 5.07 -6.37 -1.89
N VAL A 97 5.24 -7.02 -0.72
CA VAL A 97 4.37 -6.82 0.46
C VAL A 97 4.61 -5.47 1.16
N GLY A 98 3.52 -4.84 1.63
CA GLY A 98 3.56 -3.59 2.39
C GLY A 98 3.57 -2.31 1.53
N ARG A 99 3.02 -2.36 0.31
CA ARG A 99 2.93 -1.21 -0.59
C ARG A 99 1.66 -0.38 -0.38
N HIS A 100 1.77 0.70 0.41
CA HIS A 100 0.83 1.80 0.35
C HIS A 100 0.72 2.30 -1.10
N GLY A 101 -0.50 2.41 -1.64
CA GLY A 101 -0.72 2.74 -3.06
C GLY A 101 -0.74 1.54 -4.03
N SER A 102 -0.88 0.30 -3.55
CA SER A 102 -1.01 -0.89 -4.41
C SER A 102 -2.32 -1.67 -4.24
N SER A 103 -3.46 -0.97 -4.04
CA SER A 103 -4.78 -1.58 -4.27
C SER A 103 -5.82 -0.58 -4.81
N LYS A 104 -5.91 -0.51 -6.14
CA LYS A 104 -7.13 -0.15 -6.88
C LYS A 104 -7.23 -1.00 -8.16
N GLY A 105 -6.88 -2.28 -8.01
CA GLY A 105 -6.92 -3.28 -9.07
C GLY A 105 -8.36 -3.70 -9.37
N ARG A 106 -8.82 -3.37 -10.57
CA ARG A 106 -10.18 -3.60 -11.06
C ARG A 106 -10.45 -5.10 -11.28
N THR A 107 -11.15 -5.75 -10.36
CA THR A 107 -11.69 -7.11 -10.55
C THR A 107 -13.21 -7.13 -10.46
N THR A 108 -13.85 -7.32 -11.61
CA THR A 108 -15.28 -7.65 -11.73
C THR A 108 -15.48 -9.16 -11.59
N VAL A 109 -16.64 -9.55 -11.05
CA VAL A 109 -17.14 -10.93 -10.89
C VAL A 109 -16.38 -11.80 -9.88
N ALA A 110 -17.11 -12.24 -8.86
CA ALA A 110 -16.75 -13.33 -7.97
C ALA A 110 -17.78 -14.46 -8.11
N PRO A 111 -17.40 -15.74 -7.89
CA PRO A 111 -18.33 -16.78 -7.52
C PRO A 111 -18.04 -17.35 -6.12
N THR A 112 -18.90 -16.98 -5.18
CA THR A 112 -19.45 -17.78 -4.06
C THR A 112 -18.81 -19.14 -3.72
N ARG A 113 -17.95 -19.13 -2.68
CA ARG A 113 -18.08 -19.90 -1.43
C ARG A 113 -18.77 -21.28 -1.47
N HIS A 114 -18.05 -22.34 -1.05
CA HIS A 114 -18.63 -23.47 -0.30
C HIS A 114 -17.65 -23.99 0.79
N ARG A 115 -18.20 -24.64 1.84
CA ARG A 115 -17.52 -25.18 3.04
C ARG A 115 -18.27 -26.43 3.53
N PRO A 116 -17.59 -27.54 3.85
CA PRO A 116 -17.55 -28.11 5.22
C PRO A 116 -16.07 -28.30 5.66
N VAL A 117 -15.62 -28.27 6.92
CA VAL A 117 -16.13 -28.76 8.23
C VAL A 117 -16.12 -30.27 8.39
N THR A 118 -15.08 -30.83 9.05
CA THR A 118 -15.14 -31.61 10.31
C THR A 118 -13.75 -32.00 10.84
N SER A 119 -13.51 -31.82 12.16
CA SER A 119 -12.67 -32.60 13.13
C SER A 119 -11.24 -33.12 12.77
N SER A 120 -10.30 -33.40 13.68
CA SER A 120 -10.40 -33.80 15.11
C SER A 120 -9.13 -33.46 15.95
N VAL A 121 -9.34 -33.25 17.27
CA VAL A 121 -8.43 -33.30 18.46
C VAL A 121 -6.93 -33.66 18.36
N ALA A 122 -6.09 -32.96 19.15
CA ALA A 122 -5.28 -33.55 20.24
C ALA A 122 -4.67 -32.52 21.25
N VAL A 123 -4.58 -32.97 22.51
CA VAL A 123 -3.96 -32.46 23.77
C VAL A 123 -2.65 -31.62 23.60
N ALA A 124 -2.31 -30.52 24.30
CA ALA A 124 -2.77 -29.78 25.50
C ALA A 124 -1.97 -29.95 26.83
N GLU A 125 -0.95 -29.10 27.05
CA GLU A 125 -0.35 -28.74 28.37
C GLU A 125 0.52 -27.43 28.21
N LYS A 126 0.66 -26.41 29.09
CA LYS A 126 -0.08 -25.84 30.27
C LYS A 126 0.70 -24.68 30.96
N VAL A 127 0.16 -23.44 30.96
CA VAL A 127 0.26 -22.38 32.02
C VAL A 127 1.66 -21.75 32.30
N PRO A 128 1.81 -20.44 32.68
CA PRO A 128 0.81 -19.44 33.10
C PRO A 128 0.75 -18.08 32.35
N ALA A 129 -0.41 -17.44 32.49
CA ALA A 129 -0.67 -16.00 32.65
C ALA A 129 -0.04 -14.95 31.69
N GLN A 130 -0.90 -14.40 30.81
CA GLN A 130 -0.93 -12.96 30.55
C GLN A 130 -2.33 -12.48 30.12
N ILE A 131 -2.58 -11.17 30.28
CA ILE A 131 -3.89 -10.51 30.21
C ILE A 131 -4.38 -10.42 28.74
N PRO A 132 -5.67 -10.58 28.41
CA PRO A 132 -6.14 -10.53 27.01
C PRO A 132 -6.13 -9.12 26.40
N VAL A 133 -5.01 -8.72 25.79
CA VAL A 133 -4.89 -7.47 25.00
C VAL A 133 -5.73 -7.53 23.71
N GLU A 134 -6.10 -8.73 23.28
CA GLU A 134 -6.65 -9.04 21.95
C GLU A 134 -8.06 -8.46 21.68
N MET A 135 -8.88 -8.23 22.72
CA MET A 135 -10.23 -7.67 22.55
C MET A 135 -10.23 -6.17 22.19
N VAL A 136 -9.19 -5.42 22.58
CA VAL A 136 -9.10 -3.97 22.29
C VAL A 136 -8.85 -3.74 20.80
N VAL A 137 -7.88 -4.47 20.24
CA VAL A 137 -7.47 -4.32 18.82
C VAL A 137 -8.62 -4.66 17.86
N GLN A 138 -9.44 -5.67 18.18
CA GLN A 138 -10.63 -6.00 17.40
C GLN A 138 -11.70 -4.88 17.49
N SER A 139 -11.88 -4.29 18.66
CA SER A 139 -12.86 -3.22 18.89
C SER A 139 -12.54 -1.97 18.04
N ASP A 140 -11.27 -1.55 18.00
CA ASP A 140 -10.87 -0.39 17.21
C ASP A 140 -10.87 -0.66 15.70
N SER A 141 -10.53 -1.88 15.26
CA SER A 141 -10.66 -2.28 13.85
C SER A 141 -12.11 -2.24 13.37
N LEU A 142 -13.07 -2.68 14.20
CA LEU A 142 -14.50 -2.63 13.87
C LEU A 142 -15.05 -1.20 13.87
N LYS A 143 -14.54 -0.32 14.76
CA LYS A 143 -14.84 1.12 14.71
C LYS A 143 -14.36 1.77 13.41
N LEU A 144 -13.17 1.41 12.92
CA LEU A 144 -12.62 1.93 11.65
C LEU A 144 -13.45 1.47 10.44
N GLU A 145 -13.79 0.19 10.33
CA GLU A 145 -14.65 -0.29 9.23
C GLU A 145 -16.05 0.34 9.26
N LEU A 146 -16.59 0.61 10.45
CA LEU A 146 -17.86 1.34 10.60
C LEU A 146 -17.71 2.80 10.18
N ALA A 147 -16.61 3.46 10.56
CA ALA A 147 -16.31 4.83 10.17
C ALA A 147 -16.18 4.97 8.65
N ASP A 148 -15.37 4.13 7.99
CA ASP A 148 -15.22 4.11 6.52
C ASP A 148 -16.57 3.89 5.82
N ARG A 149 -17.41 3.00 6.36
CA ARG A 149 -18.73 2.69 5.80
C ARG A 149 -19.75 3.82 5.98
N ILE A 150 -19.59 4.67 7.00
CA ILE A 150 -20.39 5.90 7.18
C ILE A 150 -19.82 7.03 6.30
N LEU A 151 -18.49 7.22 6.26
CA LEU A 151 -17.84 8.21 5.40
C LEU A 151 -18.20 7.99 3.92
N ALA A 152 -18.28 6.73 3.46
CA ALA A 152 -18.78 6.36 2.12
C ALA A 152 -20.28 6.67 1.87
N LYS A 153 -20.97 7.36 2.79
CA LYS A 153 -22.32 7.92 2.64
C LYS A 153 -22.39 9.44 2.77
N TYR A 154 -21.31 10.11 3.15
CA TYR A 154 -21.20 11.56 3.11
C TYR A 154 -20.61 12.01 1.76
N PRO A 155 -21.01 13.18 1.22
CA PRO A 155 -20.29 13.79 0.11
C PRO A 155 -18.91 14.29 0.58
N ASP A 156 -17.90 14.15 -0.28
CA ASP A 156 -16.59 14.76 -0.09
C ASP A 156 -16.70 16.29 0.09
N PHE A 157 -15.79 16.88 0.86
CA PHE A 157 -15.79 18.33 1.11
C PHE A 157 -15.57 19.14 -0.18
N ASP A 158 -16.55 19.97 -0.52
CA ASP A 158 -16.42 20.93 -1.62
C ASP A 158 -16.20 22.36 -1.06
N PRO A 159 -15.04 23.00 -1.31
CA PRO A 159 -14.78 24.37 -0.90
C PRO A 159 -15.65 25.41 -1.63
N ALA A 160 -16.41 25.01 -2.66
CA ALA A 160 -17.38 25.87 -3.34
C ALA A 160 -18.79 25.86 -2.70
N TRP A 161 -19.04 25.04 -1.66
CA TRP A 161 -20.29 25.11 -0.90
C TRP A 161 -20.46 26.43 -0.16
N ASP A 162 -21.72 26.81 0.11
CA ASP A 162 -22.04 27.95 0.97
C ASP A 162 -21.38 27.81 2.36
N PRO A 163 -20.82 28.89 2.97
CA PRO A 163 -20.14 28.83 4.26
C PRO A 163 -20.97 28.24 5.41
N VAL A 164 -22.29 28.42 5.41
CA VAL A 164 -23.20 27.85 6.41
C VAL A 164 -23.35 26.33 6.23
N VAL A 165 -23.23 25.83 5.00
CA VAL A 165 -23.21 24.39 4.70
C VAL A 165 -21.85 23.80 5.09
N GLN A 166 -20.74 24.47 4.76
CA GLN A 166 -19.39 24.05 5.19
C GLN A 166 -19.30 23.93 6.71
N ALA A 167 -19.78 24.93 7.46
CA ALA A 167 -19.78 24.91 8.93
C ALA A 167 -20.58 23.71 9.50
N LYS A 168 -21.79 23.47 9.00
CA LYS A 168 -22.63 22.35 9.45
C LYS A 168 -22.07 20.98 9.09
N TRP A 169 -21.36 20.86 7.96
CA TRP A 169 -20.67 19.63 7.56
C TRP A 169 -19.48 19.34 8.48
N LEU A 170 -18.69 20.37 8.83
CA LEU A 170 -17.57 20.26 9.79
C LEU A 170 -18.05 19.93 11.21
N GLU A 171 -19.15 20.54 11.67
CA GLU A 171 -19.82 20.22 12.93
C GLU A 171 -20.27 18.75 12.95
N GLY A 172 -20.93 18.29 11.88
CA GLY A 172 -21.36 16.91 11.71
C GLY A 172 -20.22 15.90 11.73
N MET A 173 -19.09 16.20 11.08
CA MET A 173 -17.90 15.34 11.12
C MET A 173 -17.22 15.33 12.49
N THR A 174 -17.10 16.48 13.16
CA THR A 174 -16.53 16.57 14.51
C THR A 174 -17.31 15.69 15.48
N ARG A 175 -18.65 15.83 15.47
CA ARG A 175 -19.57 15.04 16.29
C ARG A 175 -19.55 13.53 15.96
N LEU A 176 -19.24 13.18 14.71
CA LEU A 176 -19.05 11.78 14.29
C LEU A 176 -17.75 11.20 14.86
N TYR A 177 -16.66 11.95 14.87
CA TYR A 177 -15.41 11.52 15.51
C TYR A 177 -15.54 11.40 17.02
N GLU A 178 -16.24 12.32 17.69
CA GLU A 178 -16.60 12.20 19.11
C GLU A 178 -17.44 10.95 19.39
N GLY A 179 -18.43 10.67 18.53
CA GLY A 179 -19.27 9.47 18.62
C GLY A 179 -18.53 8.13 18.43
N LEU A 180 -17.35 8.15 17.79
CA LEU A 180 -16.48 6.99 17.60
C LEU A 180 -15.38 6.87 18.67
N SER A 181 -14.90 8.00 19.22
CA SER A 181 -13.88 8.02 20.25
C SER A 181 -14.41 7.59 21.61
N VAL A 182 -15.66 7.94 21.95
CA VAL A 182 -16.35 7.44 23.16
C VAL A 182 -16.44 5.91 23.12
N ALA A 183 -15.83 5.25 24.11
CA ALA A 183 -15.93 3.81 24.29
C ALA A 183 -17.31 3.43 24.90
N PRO A 184 -17.87 2.26 24.58
CA PRO A 184 -19.20 1.84 25.07
C PRO A 184 -19.26 1.52 26.57
N ALA A 185 -18.17 1.72 27.32
CA ALA A 185 -18.13 1.48 28.76
C ALA A 185 -19.07 2.42 29.55
N ASP A 186 -19.25 3.66 29.09
CA ASP A 186 -19.94 4.73 29.82
C ASP A 186 -21.42 4.91 29.41
N ARG A 187 -22.09 3.80 29.05
CA ARG A 187 -23.52 3.77 28.70
C ARG A 187 -24.36 2.74 29.46
N ASN A 188 -23.78 2.09 30.48
CA ASN A 188 -24.52 1.22 31.40
C ASN A 188 -24.46 1.72 32.86
N GLY A 189 -24.40 3.04 33.05
CA GLY A 189 -24.58 3.74 34.33
C GLY A 189 -26.03 4.15 34.55
N GLY A 190 -26.97 3.20 34.52
CA GLY A 190 -28.36 3.44 34.92
C GLY A 190 -28.47 3.60 36.44
N PRO A 191 -29.36 4.47 36.96
CA PRO A 191 -29.34 4.87 38.37
C PRO A 191 -29.79 3.76 39.31
N GLY A 192 -29.08 3.61 40.42
CA GLY A 192 -29.42 2.75 41.55
C GLY A 192 -29.42 3.55 42.85
N GLU A 193 -30.34 4.52 42.97
CA GLU A 193 -30.71 5.11 44.27
C GLU A 193 -31.79 4.25 44.94
N ALA A 194 -31.71 4.14 46.27
CA ALA A 194 -32.62 3.42 47.15
C ALA A 194 -32.71 4.15 48.51
#